data_AF-B3GD97-F1
#
_entry.id   AF-B3GD97-F1
#
_cell.length_a   1.000
_cell.length_b   1.000
_cell.length_c   1.000
_cell.angle_alpha   90.00
_cell.angle_beta   90.00
_cell.angle_gamma   90.00
#
_symmetry.space_group_name_H-M   'P 1'
#
loop_
_entity.id
_entity.type
_entity.pdbx_description
1 polymer ?
#
loop_
_entity_poly.entity_id
_entity_poly.type
_entity_poly.pdbx_seq_one_letter_code
_entity_poly.pdbx_strand_id
1 'polypeptide(L)'
;MKYVVFASLVALATGLVIPIVPKTPEAITEYVNSKQSLWKAEIPKHITIEQVKKRLMRTEFVAPHSPDAEFVKHDIQEDTIPATFDARTQWPSCVSINNIRDQSDCGSCWAFAAAEAASDRFCIASNGAVNTLLSAEDVLSCCSNCGYGCEGGYPINAWKYLVKSGFCTGGSYEAQFGCKPYSLAPCGETVGNTTWPACPTDGYDTPACV
;
A
#
# COMPACT_ATOMS: atom_id res chain seq x y z
N MET A 1 29.47 -75.26 -7.86
CA MET A 1 29.06 -73.97 -7.26
C MET A 1 29.93 -72.86 -7.83
N LYS A 2 29.35 -72.00 -8.67
CA LYS A 2 29.93 -70.71 -9.08
C LYS A 2 28.82 -69.68 -8.90
N TYR A 3 29.01 -68.74 -7.99
CA TYR A 3 28.09 -67.63 -7.77
C TYR A 3 28.37 -66.55 -8.82
N VAL A 4 27.36 -66.18 -9.60
CA VAL A 4 27.42 -65.00 -10.46
C VAL A 4 26.58 -63.92 -9.78
N VAL A 5 27.26 -62.92 -9.23
CA VAL A 5 26.65 -61.74 -8.61
C VAL A 5 26.26 -60.78 -9.73
N PHE A 6 24.96 -60.58 -9.94
CA PHE A 6 24.46 -59.47 -10.76
C PHE A 6 24.44 -58.22 -9.89
N ALA A 7 25.42 -57.33 -10.10
CA ALA A 7 25.41 -55.99 -9.54
C ALA A 7 24.53 -55.08 -10.41
N SER A 8 23.29 -54.83 -9.97
CA SER A 8 22.41 -53.84 -10.58
C SER A 8 22.87 -52.44 -10.21
N LEU A 9 23.50 -51.72 -11.13
CA LEU A 9 23.74 -50.29 -10.99
C LEU A 9 22.40 -49.54 -11.04
N VAL A 10 21.91 -49.09 -9.88
CA VAL A 10 20.83 -48.10 -9.82
C VAL A 10 21.48 -46.73 -9.97
N ALA A 11 21.40 -46.16 -11.18
CA ALA A 11 21.73 -44.76 -11.40
C ALA A 11 20.65 -43.88 -10.76
N LEU A 12 20.91 -43.39 -9.54
CA LEU A 12 20.14 -42.31 -8.94
C LEU A 12 20.45 -41.02 -9.71
N ALA A 13 19.66 -40.76 -10.75
CA ALA A 13 19.63 -39.44 -11.37
C ALA A 13 19.01 -38.46 -10.36
N THR A 14 19.86 -37.80 -9.55
CA THR A 14 19.46 -36.61 -8.80
C THR A 14 19.30 -35.47 -9.80
N GLY A 15 18.22 -35.50 -10.57
CA GLY A 15 17.80 -34.35 -11.34
C GLY A 15 17.49 -33.24 -10.35
N LEU A 16 18.17 -32.09 -10.47
CA LEU A 16 17.70 -30.88 -9.83
C LEU A 16 16.25 -30.66 -10.29
N VAL A 17 15.29 -30.86 -9.39
CA VAL A 17 13.93 -30.38 -9.60
C VAL A 17 14.02 -28.87 -9.52
N ILE A 18 14.26 -28.22 -10.65
CA ILE A 18 14.11 -26.77 -10.73
C ILE A 18 12.64 -26.52 -10.41
N PRO A 19 12.31 -25.82 -9.31
CA PRO A 19 10.92 -25.52 -9.00
C PRO A 19 10.37 -24.78 -10.22
N ILE A 20 9.33 -25.34 -10.83
CA ILE A 20 8.63 -24.72 -11.94
C ILE A 20 8.05 -23.44 -11.37
N VAL A 21 8.73 -22.31 -11.58
CA VAL A 21 8.22 -21.00 -11.21
C VAL A 21 7.01 -20.76 -12.12
N PRO A 22 5.79 -20.68 -11.59
CA PRO A 22 4.60 -20.48 -12.40
C PRO A 22 4.74 -19.15 -13.16
N LYS A 23 4.58 -19.16 -14.48
CA LYS A 23 4.84 -17.98 -15.34
C LYS A 23 3.56 -17.24 -15.79
N THR A 24 2.38 -17.81 -15.55
CA THR A 24 1.11 -17.17 -15.88
C THR A 24 0.34 -16.80 -14.61
N PRO A 25 -0.52 -15.76 -14.64
CA PRO A 25 -1.36 -15.40 -13.49
C PRO A 25 -2.20 -16.58 -12.96
N GLU A 26 -2.71 -17.42 -13.85
CA GLU A 26 -3.50 -18.62 -13.51
C GLU A 26 -2.66 -19.64 -12.76
N ALA A 27 -1.46 -19.95 -13.29
CA ALA A 27 -0.56 -20.91 -12.68
C ALA A 27 -0.03 -20.42 -11.33
N ILE A 28 0.21 -19.12 -11.18
CA ILE A 28 0.58 -18.51 -9.89
C ILE A 28 -0.58 -18.66 -8.89
N THR A 29 -1.79 -18.33 -9.31
CA THR A 29 -2.99 -18.40 -8.46
C THR A 29 -3.25 -19.82 -7.98
N GLU A 30 -3.21 -20.81 -8.87
CA GLU A 30 -3.37 -22.23 -8.55
C GLU A 30 -2.26 -22.71 -7.60
N TYR A 31 -1.00 -22.38 -7.91
CA TYR A 31 0.13 -22.76 -7.06
C TYR A 31 -0.05 -22.22 -5.64
N VAL A 32 -0.32 -20.93 -5.49
CA VAL A 32 -0.49 -20.29 -4.17
C VAL A 32 -1.63 -20.94 -3.40
N ASN A 33 -2.78 -21.12 -4.02
CA ASN A 33 -3.94 -21.74 -3.38
C ASN A 33 -3.71 -23.23 -3.05
N SER A 34 -2.80 -23.92 -3.75
CA SER A 34 -2.41 -25.30 -3.43
C SER A 34 -1.42 -25.42 -2.26
N LYS A 35 -0.66 -24.36 -1.97
CA LYS A 35 0.41 -24.37 -0.96
C LYS A 35 -0.01 -23.83 0.40
N GLN A 36 -1.10 -23.09 0.48
CA GLN A 36 -1.60 -22.51 1.71
C GLN A 36 -3.13 -22.32 1.67
N SER A 37 -3.74 -22.21 2.85
CA SER A 37 -5.19 -21.98 3.02
C SER A 37 -5.53 -20.74 3.89
N LEU A 38 -4.53 -19.93 4.23
CA LEU A 38 -4.66 -18.72 5.06
C LEU A 38 -5.34 -17.56 4.31
N TRP A 39 -5.18 -17.50 3.00
CA TRP A 39 -5.81 -16.51 2.13
C TRP A 39 -6.09 -17.12 0.76
N LYS A 40 -6.98 -16.49 -0.01
CA LYS A 40 -7.33 -16.94 -1.36
C LYS A 40 -6.75 -15.99 -2.39
N ALA A 41 -5.91 -16.50 -3.28
CA ALA A 41 -5.43 -15.77 -4.45
C ALA A 41 -6.49 -15.79 -5.55
N GLU A 42 -6.69 -14.66 -6.23
CA GLU A 42 -7.52 -14.53 -7.42
C GLU A 42 -6.87 -13.57 -8.41
N ILE A 43 -7.16 -13.73 -9.70
CA ILE A 43 -6.68 -12.83 -10.75
C ILE A 43 -7.55 -11.56 -10.74
N PRO A 44 -6.95 -10.36 -10.64
CA PRO A 44 -7.71 -9.11 -10.72
C PRO A 44 -8.46 -9.00 -12.06
N LYS A 45 -9.78 -8.74 -12.00
CA LYS A 45 -10.65 -8.72 -13.20
C LYS A 45 -10.56 -7.45 -14.04
N HIS A 46 -10.08 -6.35 -13.45
CA HIS A 46 -10.19 -5.00 -14.02
C HIS A 46 -8.87 -4.22 -14.02
N ILE A 47 -7.73 -4.91 -13.93
CA ILE A 47 -6.42 -4.24 -13.93
C ILE A 47 -5.36 -5.14 -14.56
N THR A 48 -4.52 -4.54 -15.40
CA THR A 48 -3.36 -5.19 -16.01
C THR A 48 -2.13 -5.08 -15.12
N ILE A 49 -1.14 -5.96 -15.30
CA ILE A 49 0.13 -5.88 -14.57
C ILE A 49 0.82 -4.53 -14.79
N GLU A 50 0.75 -3.96 -15.99
CA GLU A 50 1.35 -2.65 -16.28
C GLU A 50 0.63 -1.51 -15.55
N GLN A 51 -0.70 -1.59 -15.39
CA GLN A 51 -1.43 -0.65 -14.53
C GLN A 51 -1.06 -0.83 -13.05
N VAL A 52 -0.94 -2.07 -12.56
CA VAL A 52 -0.49 -2.33 -11.18
C VAL A 52 0.85 -1.65 -10.92
N LYS A 53 1.82 -1.78 -11.83
CA LYS A 53 3.15 -1.15 -11.67
C LYS A 53 3.09 0.37 -11.51
N LYS A 54 2.15 1.05 -12.18
CA LYS A 54 1.99 2.51 -12.08
C LYS A 54 1.40 2.97 -10.75
N ARG A 55 0.66 2.10 -10.07
CA ARG A 55 0.14 2.35 -8.72
C ARG A 55 1.20 2.14 -7.64
N LEU A 56 2.34 1.55 -7.97
CA LEU A 56 3.42 1.28 -7.03
C LEU A 56 4.48 2.38 -7.08
N MET A 57 4.98 2.76 -5.92
CA MET A 57 6.20 3.57 -5.83
C MET A 57 7.40 2.81 -6.42
N ARG A 58 8.40 3.53 -6.93
CA ARG A 58 9.69 2.92 -7.31
C ARG A 58 10.32 2.21 -6.12
N THR A 59 11.01 1.11 -6.41
CA THR A 59 11.59 0.22 -5.39
C THR A 59 12.69 0.88 -4.55
N GLU A 60 13.32 1.95 -5.04
CA GLU A 60 14.28 2.76 -4.29
C GLU A 60 13.70 3.37 -3.01
N PHE A 61 12.38 3.60 -2.97
CA PHE A 61 11.68 4.13 -1.80
C PHE A 61 11.28 3.06 -0.78
N VAL A 62 11.47 1.78 -1.12
CA VAL A 62 11.27 0.63 -0.21
C VAL A 62 12.55 0.35 0.57
N ALA A 63 13.37 1.38 0.80
CA ALA A 63 14.61 1.25 1.54
C ALA A 63 14.34 0.79 2.99
N PRO A 64 15.14 -0.13 3.53
CA PRO A 64 15.03 -0.52 4.93
C PRO A 64 15.23 0.70 5.83
N HIS A 65 14.56 0.70 6.98
CA HIS A 65 14.77 1.75 7.98
C HIS A 65 16.27 1.84 8.34
N SER A 66 16.75 3.06 8.52
CA SER A 66 18.12 3.30 9.01
C SER A 66 18.34 2.53 10.31
N PRO A 67 19.51 1.91 10.53
CA PRO A 67 19.89 1.34 11.83
C PRO A 67 19.77 2.38 12.96
N ASP A 68 19.95 3.66 12.63
CA ASP A 68 19.84 4.79 13.56
C ASP A 68 18.41 5.34 13.67
N ALA A 69 17.41 4.64 13.15
CA ALA A 69 16.01 5.05 13.31
C ALA A 69 15.65 5.08 14.80
N GLU A 70 15.17 6.23 15.27
CA GLU A 70 14.67 6.36 16.64
C GLU A 70 13.36 5.58 16.77
N PHE A 71 13.42 4.47 17.48
CA PHE A 71 12.24 3.72 17.88
C PHE A 71 11.74 4.27 19.23
N VAL A 72 10.49 4.72 19.26
CA VAL A 72 9.82 5.03 20.53
C VAL A 72 9.49 3.71 21.21
N LYS A 73 10.20 3.41 22.30
CA LYS A 73 9.88 2.28 23.17
C LYS A 73 8.85 2.74 24.18
N HIS A 74 7.75 1.99 24.27
CA HIS A 74 6.75 2.17 25.31
C HIS A 74 6.90 1.03 26.32
N ASP A 75 7.05 1.37 27.60
CA ASP A 75 6.97 0.40 28.69
C ASP A 75 5.51 0.03 28.92
N ILE A 76 5.05 -1.01 28.22
CA ILE A 76 3.68 -1.51 28.27
C ILE A 76 3.68 -2.83 29.04
N GLN A 77 2.74 -2.99 29.97
CA GLN A 77 2.49 -4.28 30.61
C GLN A 77 1.81 -5.21 29.60
N GLU A 78 2.44 -6.34 29.27
CA GLU A 78 2.00 -7.23 28.18
C GLU A 78 0.56 -7.74 28.36
N ASP A 79 0.15 -7.99 29.61
CA ASP A 79 -1.20 -8.41 29.99
C ASP A 79 -2.28 -7.35 29.75
N THR A 80 -1.90 -6.10 29.47
CA THR A 80 -2.83 -5.01 29.10
C THR A 80 -3.11 -4.92 27.61
N ILE A 81 -2.36 -5.64 26.77
CA ILE A 81 -2.56 -5.64 25.31
C ILE A 81 -3.68 -6.64 24.97
N PRO A 82 -4.78 -6.19 24.32
CA PRO A 82 -5.87 -7.09 23.99
C PRO A 82 -5.44 -8.08 22.89
N ALA A 83 -5.98 -9.31 22.95
CA ALA A 83 -5.71 -10.35 21.95
C ALA A 83 -6.14 -9.95 20.53
N THR A 84 -7.13 -9.06 20.41
CA THR A 84 -7.56 -8.46 19.16
C THR A 84 -7.80 -6.97 19.35
N PHE A 85 -7.50 -6.18 18.33
CA PHE A 85 -7.71 -4.74 18.35
C PHE A 85 -8.17 -4.26 16.97
N ASP A 86 -9.19 -3.41 16.96
CA ASP A 86 -9.67 -2.73 15.76
C ASP A 86 -9.90 -1.25 16.07
N ALA A 87 -9.12 -0.39 15.43
CA ALA A 87 -9.20 1.05 15.62
C ALA A 87 -10.60 1.61 15.28
N ARG A 88 -11.32 0.99 14.35
CA ARG A 88 -12.69 1.40 13.96
C ARG A 88 -13.69 1.16 15.08
N THR A 89 -13.48 0.12 15.88
CA THR A 89 -14.30 -0.18 17.06
C THR A 89 -13.88 0.67 18.26
N GLN A 90 -12.59 0.93 18.42
CA GLN A 90 -12.06 1.73 19.53
C GLN A 90 -12.43 3.22 19.40
N TRP A 91 -12.42 3.77 18.18
CA TRP A 91 -12.71 5.18 17.91
C TRP A 91 -13.77 5.35 16.81
N PRO A 92 -15.01 4.90 17.06
CA PRO A 92 -16.06 4.86 16.03
C PRO A 92 -16.52 6.25 15.57
N SER A 93 -16.27 7.30 16.37
CA SER A 93 -16.56 8.69 16.00
C SER A 93 -15.56 9.29 15.02
N CYS A 94 -14.38 8.69 14.85
CA CYS A 94 -13.35 9.17 13.94
C CYS A 94 -13.58 8.62 12.53
N VAL A 95 -14.21 9.43 11.68
CA VAL A 95 -14.71 8.98 10.38
C VAL A 95 -13.60 8.61 9.40
N SER A 96 -12.39 9.15 9.61
CA SER A 96 -11.21 8.88 8.77
C SER A 96 -10.74 7.42 8.89
N ILE A 97 -10.94 6.76 10.03
CA ILE A 97 -10.40 5.39 10.27
C ILE A 97 -11.09 4.35 9.36
N ASN A 98 -12.34 4.62 8.97
CA ASN A 98 -13.09 3.75 8.06
C ASN A 98 -13.16 4.31 6.62
N ASN A 99 -12.34 5.31 6.29
CA ASN A 99 -12.33 5.95 4.99
C ASN A 99 -11.23 5.33 4.11
N ILE A 100 -11.65 4.47 3.17
CA ILE A 100 -10.75 3.93 2.14
C ILE A 100 -10.63 4.95 1.01
N ARG A 101 -9.40 5.27 0.60
CA ARG A 101 -9.11 6.22 -0.48
C ARG A 101 -8.45 5.53 -1.67
N ASP A 102 -8.49 6.19 -2.82
CA ASP A 102 -7.87 5.73 -4.07
C ASP A 102 -6.78 6.71 -4.51
N GLN A 103 -5.57 6.19 -4.69
CA GLN A 103 -4.41 6.95 -5.16
C GLN A 103 -4.34 7.07 -6.69
N SER A 104 -5.21 6.38 -7.42
CA SER A 104 -5.20 6.30 -8.89
C SER A 104 -3.90 5.67 -9.45
N ASP A 105 -3.63 5.82 -10.75
CA ASP A 105 -2.40 5.38 -11.42
C ASP A 105 -1.25 6.37 -11.15
N CYS A 106 -0.96 6.57 -9.87
CA CYS A 106 0.11 7.41 -9.32
C CYS A 106 0.70 6.69 -8.11
N GLY A 107 2.03 6.55 -8.03
CA GLY A 107 2.76 5.91 -6.92
C GLY A 107 2.82 6.75 -5.63
N SER A 108 1.71 7.40 -5.26
CA SER A 108 1.58 8.33 -4.14
C SER A 108 1.18 7.67 -2.81
N CYS A 109 1.19 6.34 -2.69
CA CYS A 109 0.83 5.61 -1.47
C CYS A 109 1.58 6.10 -0.21
N TRP A 110 2.81 6.58 -0.36
CA TRP A 110 3.60 7.17 0.74
C TRP A 110 2.96 8.43 1.33
N ALA A 111 2.30 9.25 0.49
CA ALA A 111 1.58 10.45 0.89
C ALA A 111 0.19 10.10 1.44
N PHE A 112 -0.52 9.16 0.80
CA PHE A 112 -1.81 8.65 1.28
C PHE A 112 -1.71 8.06 2.68
N ALA A 113 -0.79 7.11 2.89
CA ALA A 113 -0.61 6.47 4.19
C ALA A 113 -0.30 7.48 5.30
N ALA A 114 0.48 8.52 5.00
CA ALA A 114 0.76 9.59 5.96
C ALA A 114 -0.46 10.46 6.24
N ALA A 115 -1.19 10.90 5.21
CA ALA A 115 -2.37 11.75 5.36
C ALA A 115 -3.54 11.02 6.04
N GLU A 116 -3.78 9.74 5.73
CA GLU A 116 -4.79 8.89 6.36
C GLU A 116 -4.51 8.70 7.85
N ALA A 117 -3.33 8.18 8.19
CA ALA A 117 -2.95 7.96 9.59
C ALA A 117 -2.86 9.27 10.39
N ALA A 118 -2.46 10.38 9.77
CA ALA A 118 -2.48 11.68 10.41
C ALA A 118 -3.93 12.13 10.69
N SER A 119 -4.84 12.00 9.72
CA SER A 119 -6.28 12.31 9.90
C SER A 119 -6.85 11.57 11.11
N ASP A 120 -6.55 10.27 11.23
CA ASP A 120 -6.96 9.42 12.36
C ASP A 120 -6.40 9.95 13.68
N ARG A 121 -5.09 10.20 13.73
CA ARG A 121 -4.41 10.65 14.95
C ARG A 121 -4.89 12.02 15.41
N PHE A 122 -5.19 12.94 14.51
CA PHE A 122 -5.79 14.23 14.87
C PHE A 122 -7.14 14.03 15.54
N CYS A 123 -8.01 13.17 14.99
CA CYS A 123 -9.29 12.88 15.62
C CYS A 123 -9.13 12.20 16.99
N ILE A 124 -8.30 11.16 17.08
CA ILE A 124 -8.07 10.41 18.31
C ILE A 124 -7.49 11.32 19.41
N ALA A 125 -6.41 12.05 19.11
CA ALA A 125 -5.70 12.87 20.09
C ALA A 125 -6.52 14.09 20.56
N SER A 126 -7.40 14.59 19.70
CA SER A 126 -8.28 15.72 20.03
C SER A 126 -9.63 15.30 20.62
N ASN A 127 -9.83 14.00 20.87
CA ASN A 127 -11.11 13.43 21.30
C ASN A 127 -12.28 13.86 20.39
N GLY A 128 -12.07 13.82 19.08
CA GLY A 128 -13.05 14.16 18.06
C GLY A 128 -13.19 15.64 17.73
N ALA A 129 -12.48 16.55 18.41
CA ALA A 129 -12.56 17.98 18.11
C ALA A 129 -11.98 18.34 16.72
N VAL A 130 -11.00 17.56 16.24
CA VAL A 130 -10.43 17.66 14.88
C VAL A 130 -10.75 16.38 14.12
N ASN A 131 -11.93 16.32 13.50
CA ASN A 131 -12.42 15.15 12.78
C ASN A 131 -12.59 15.48 11.29
N THR A 132 -11.48 15.48 10.55
CA THR A 132 -11.43 15.87 9.13
C THR A 132 -10.42 15.03 8.36
N LEU A 133 -10.53 15.05 7.04
CA LEU A 133 -9.57 14.44 6.13
C LEU A 133 -8.44 15.43 5.82
N LEU A 134 -7.20 15.01 6.06
CA LEU A 134 -6.00 15.70 5.59
C LEU A 134 -5.70 15.33 4.14
N SER A 135 -5.17 16.31 3.41
CA SER A 135 -4.93 16.24 1.98
C SER A 135 -3.73 15.37 1.66
N ALA A 136 -3.95 14.28 0.91
CA ALA A 136 -2.84 13.56 0.29
C ALA A 136 -2.23 14.37 -0.87
N GLU A 137 -3.01 15.22 -1.55
CA GLU A 137 -2.56 16.11 -2.63
C GLU A 137 -1.50 17.12 -2.15
N ASP A 138 -1.72 17.71 -0.99
CA ASP A 138 -0.79 18.69 -0.38
C ASP A 138 0.56 18.04 -0.07
N VAL A 139 0.53 16.85 0.55
CA VAL A 139 1.75 16.09 0.85
C VAL A 139 2.45 15.66 -0.44
N LEU A 140 1.69 15.14 -1.40
CA LEU A 140 2.17 14.66 -2.69
C LEU A 140 2.87 15.75 -3.50
N SER A 141 2.23 16.92 -3.63
CA SER A 141 2.67 17.99 -4.54
C SER A 141 3.64 18.97 -3.88
N CYS A 142 3.50 19.27 -2.58
CA CYS A 142 4.24 20.33 -1.91
C CYS A 142 5.43 19.86 -1.09
N CYS A 143 5.52 18.57 -0.72
CA CYS A 143 6.68 18.07 0.00
C CYS A 143 7.87 17.77 -0.95
N SER A 144 8.63 18.80 -1.30
CA SER A 144 9.80 18.69 -2.19
C SER A 144 10.91 17.76 -1.71
N ASN A 145 11.01 17.52 -0.39
CA ASN A 145 12.01 16.61 0.19
C ASN A 145 11.45 15.21 0.51
N CYS A 146 10.22 14.91 0.10
CA CYS A 146 9.62 13.60 0.36
C CYS A 146 9.91 12.57 -0.73
N GLY A 147 10.30 12.98 -1.94
CA GLY A 147 10.57 12.08 -3.05
C GLY A 147 10.20 12.69 -4.38
N TYR A 148 9.73 11.86 -5.30
CA TYR A 148 9.41 12.22 -6.69
C TYR A 148 7.91 12.07 -6.97
N GLY A 149 7.08 12.46 -6.00
CA GLY A 149 5.62 12.51 -6.17
C GLY A 149 5.00 11.18 -6.56
N CYS A 150 4.38 11.13 -7.76
CA CYS A 150 3.78 9.92 -8.34
C CYS A 150 4.79 8.83 -8.72
N GLU A 151 6.09 9.11 -8.71
CA GLU A 151 7.12 8.09 -8.92
C GLU A 151 7.53 7.40 -7.60
N GLY A 152 7.06 7.93 -6.46
CA GLY A 152 7.34 7.40 -5.13
C GLY A 152 7.95 8.42 -4.18
N GLY A 153 8.02 8.04 -2.90
CA GLY A 153 8.52 8.90 -1.84
C GLY A 153 8.70 8.16 -0.53
N TYR A 154 9.38 8.80 0.41
CA TYR A 154 9.72 8.28 1.72
C TYR A 154 8.63 8.62 2.74
N PRO A 155 7.87 7.64 3.26
CA PRO A 155 6.79 7.92 4.22
C PRO A 155 7.25 8.71 5.45
N ILE A 156 8.47 8.45 5.94
CA ILE A 156 9.01 9.17 7.10
C ILE A 156 9.21 10.68 6.84
N ASN A 157 9.53 11.07 5.60
CA ASN A 157 9.69 12.48 5.26
C ASN A 157 8.32 13.18 5.19
N ALA A 158 7.24 12.47 4.84
CA ALA A 158 5.89 13.02 4.93
C ALA A 158 5.51 13.38 6.37
N TRP A 159 5.84 12.52 7.34
CA TRP A 159 5.65 12.83 8.77
C TRP A 159 6.53 14.01 9.23
N LYS A 160 7.78 14.12 8.76
CA LYS A 160 8.62 15.29 9.03
C LYS A 160 8.04 16.57 8.42
N TYR A 161 7.45 16.48 7.23
CA TYR A 161 6.74 17.58 6.58
C TYR A 161 5.51 18.00 7.39
N LEU A 162 4.73 17.05 7.92
CA LEU A 162 3.60 17.36 8.82
C LEU A 162 4.05 18.19 10.01
N VAL A 163 5.15 17.82 10.67
CA VAL A 163 5.68 18.54 11.84
C VAL A 163 6.20 19.94 11.45
N LYS A 164 6.88 20.06 10.31
CA LYS A 164 7.53 21.30 9.89
C LYS A 164 6.57 22.33 9.28
N SER A 165 5.65 21.86 8.45
CA SER A 165 4.80 22.71 7.59
C SER A 165 3.31 22.49 7.80
N GLY A 166 2.90 21.33 8.34
CA GLY A 166 1.50 20.94 8.41
C GLY A 166 0.97 20.35 7.09
N PHE A 167 -0.21 19.73 7.16
CA PHE A 167 -1.00 19.33 6.00
C PHE A 167 -2.29 20.17 5.98
N CYS A 168 -2.71 20.66 4.82
CA CYS A 168 -4.05 21.23 4.69
C CYS A 168 -5.13 20.12 4.60
N THR A 169 -6.42 20.49 4.66
CA THR A 169 -7.53 19.54 4.50
C THR A 169 -7.70 19.14 3.04
N GLY A 170 -8.17 17.92 2.78
CA GLY A 170 -8.38 17.42 1.42
C GLY A 170 -9.05 16.05 1.39
N GLY A 171 -10.14 15.95 0.64
CA GLY A 171 -10.87 14.71 0.39
C GLY A 171 -10.46 14.03 -0.91
N SER A 172 -11.27 13.05 -1.33
CA SER A 172 -11.09 12.33 -2.59
C SER A 172 -11.42 13.20 -3.81
N TYR A 173 -11.11 12.68 -5.00
CA TYR A 173 -11.45 13.30 -6.28
C TYR A 173 -12.96 13.52 -6.44
N GLU A 174 -13.79 12.63 -5.92
CA GLU A 174 -15.25 12.75 -6.01
C GLU A 174 -15.80 13.79 -5.07
N ALA A 175 -15.26 13.83 -3.86
CA ALA A 175 -15.78 14.68 -2.80
C ALA A 175 -15.45 16.16 -3.04
N GLN A 176 -14.35 16.46 -3.75
CA GLN A 176 -13.84 17.82 -3.96
C GLN A 176 -13.85 18.65 -2.66
N PHE A 177 -13.52 17.98 -1.55
CA PHE A 177 -13.60 18.53 -0.20
C PHE A 177 -12.25 19.08 0.27
N GLY A 178 -12.29 20.14 1.08
CA GLY A 178 -11.13 20.68 1.78
C GLY A 178 -10.34 21.71 0.97
N CYS A 179 -9.20 22.11 1.50
CA CYS A 179 -8.31 23.08 0.87
C CYS A 179 -7.71 22.54 -0.44
N LYS A 180 -7.25 21.29 -0.45
CA LYS A 180 -6.67 20.61 -1.62
C LYS A 180 -7.24 19.20 -1.75
N PRO A 181 -8.41 19.01 -2.38
CA PRO A 181 -8.89 17.68 -2.72
C PRO A 181 -7.94 17.00 -3.71
N TYR A 182 -7.95 15.67 -3.74
CA TYR A 182 -7.15 14.92 -4.68
C TYR A 182 -7.56 15.22 -6.13
N SER A 183 -6.59 15.50 -6.99
CA SER A 183 -6.86 15.96 -8.36
C SER A 183 -6.91 14.83 -9.40
N LEU A 184 -6.40 13.64 -9.04
CA LEU A 184 -6.33 12.49 -9.95
C LEU A 184 -7.56 11.61 -9.82
N ALA A 185 -8.28 11.42 -10.93
CA ALA A 185 -9.51 10.62 -10.96
C ALA A 185 -9.20 9.12 -10.74
N PRO A 186 -10.10 8.34 -10.11
CA PRO A 186 -9.99 6.88 -10.09
C PRO A 186 -9.92 6.30 -11.50
N CYS A 187 -9.26 5.15 -11.66
CA CYS A 187 -8.94 4.64 -13.00
C CYS A 187 -10.00 3.73 -13.59
N GLY A 188 -10.84 4.25 -14.49
CA GLY A 188 -11.72 3.44 -15.34
C GLY A 188 -12.72 2.57 -14.58
N GLU A 189 -12.87 2.79 -13.27
CA GLU A 189 -13.78 2.03 -12.44
C GLU A 189 -15.20 2.55 -12.65
N THR A 190 -16.15 1.62 -12.74
CA THR A 190 -17.57 1.95 -12.65
C THR A 190 -18.08 1.58 -11.28
N VAL A 191 -18.47 2.58 -10.50
CA VAL A 191 -19.04 2.41 -9.17
C VAL A 191 -20.46 2.95 -9.18
N GLY A 192 -21.44 2.06 -9.06
CA GLY A 192 -22.85 2.40 -9.22
C GLY A 192 -23.16 2.91 -10.63
N ASN A 193 -23.61 4.17 -10.74
CA ASN A 193 -23.92 4.82 -12.02
C ASN A 193 -22.80 5.74 -12.52
N THR A 194 -21.67 5.80 -11.81
CA THR A 194 -20.54 6.67 -12.16
C THR A 194 -19.44 5.84 -12.81
N THR A 195 -19.01 6.23 -14.00
CA THR A 195 -17.87 5.65 -14.69
C THR A 195 -16.76 6.70 -14.77
N TRP A 196 -15.60 6.38 -14.20
CA TRP A 196 -14.43 7.26 -14.24
C TRP A 196 -13.68 7.17 -15.58
N PRO A 197 -12.97 8.23 -15.98
CA PRO A 197 -12.13 8.18 -17.17
C PRO A 197 -11.04 7.11 -17.03
N ALA A 198 -10.59 6.58 -18.16
CA ALA A 198 -9.38 5.77 -18.17
C ALA A 198 -8.19 6.63 -17.74
N CYS A 199 -7.32 6.06 -16.91
CA CYS A 199 -6.07 6.71 -16.53
C CYS A 199 -5.10 6.82 -17.72
N PRO A 200 -4.18 7.79 -17.70
CA PRO A 200 -3.20 7.95 -18.77
C PRO A 200 -2.35 6.69 -18.98
N THR A 201 -1.96 6.45 -20.23
CA THR A 201 -1.16 5.28 -20.63
C THR A 201 0.21 5.25 -19.94
N ASP A 202 0.73 6.38 -19.47
CA ASP A 202 2.04 6.46 -18.80
C ASP A 202 1.91 6.68 -17.28
N GLY A 203 0.68 6.65 -16.74
CA GLY A 203 0.39 7.09 -15.37
C GLY A 203 0.23 8.61 -15.28
N TYR A 204 -0.11 9.11 -14.09
CA TYR A 204 -0.25 10.54 -13.87
C TYR A 204 1.09 11.20 -13.53
N ASP A 205 1.30 12.40 -14.08
CA ASP A 205 2.32 13.32 -13.59
C ASP A 205 1.97 13.82 -12.18
N THR A 206 3.00 14.20 -11.42
CA THR A 206 2.79 14.79 -10.09
C THR A 206 2.11 16.16 -10.25
N PRO A 207 0.96 16.41 -9.59
CA PRO A 207 0.32 17.71 -9.61
C PRO A 207 1.22 18.83 -9.09
N ALA A 208 1.04 20.05 -9.60
CA ALA A 208 1.78 21.21 -9.14
C ALA A 208 1.35 21.63 -7.73
N CYS A 209 2.31 22.03 -6.89
CA CYS A 209 2.02 22.67 -5.61
C CYS A 209 1.56 24.12 -5.86
N VAL A 210 0.25 24.33 -5.95
CA VAL A 210 -0.40 25.66 -6.11
C VAL A 210 -1.17 26.10 -4.90
#